data_AF-X1F7V4-F1
#
_entry.id   AF-X1F7V4-F1
#
_cell.length_a   1.000
_cell.length_b   1.000
_cell.length_c   1.000
_cell.angle_alpha   90.00
_cell.angle_beta   90.00
_cell.angle_gamma   90.00
#
_symmetry.space_group_name_H-M   'P 1'
#
loop_
_entity.id
_entity.type
_entity.pdbx_description
1 polymer ?
#
loop_
_entity_poly.entity_id
_entity_poly.type
_entity_poly.pdbx_seq_one_letter_code
_entity_poly.pdbx_strand_id
1 'polypeptide(L)'
;TLHPDLGYVITQSVFGLKPVYADPNQPPYTKKDPPRVAKVDDIYKLKMPDPYSDGLMPQGLKRIKFLMKETNYQFPCSLLDVGGPMDIAYELMGTNLFFTIMYDAPEAMEYLVNFLADALVALRDACIEAAGGIENITSTGWDEKWFPKKGNPQE
;
A
#
# COMPACT_ATOMS: atom_id res chain seq x y z
N THR A 1 13.24 -12.79 -4.57
CA THR A 1 12.28 -11.71 -4.83
C THR A 1 12.95 -10.37 -4.64
N LEU A 2 12.70 -9.41 -5.53
CA LEU A 2 13.17 -8.02 -5.41
C LEU A 2 12.16 -7.22 -4.61
N HIS A 3 12.64 -6.43 -3.64
CA HIS A 3 11.80 -5.64 -2.74
C HIS A 3 12.05 -4.14 -2.97
N PRO A 4 11.17 -3.43 -3.70
CA PRO A 4 11.28 -1.99 -3.93
C PRO A 4 10.81 -1.15 -2.72
N ASP A 5 10.73 -1.77 -1.53
CA ASP A 5 9.89 -1.34 -0.41
C ASP A 5 10.23 0.07 0.10
N LEU A 6 9.17 0.76 0.49
CA LEU A 6 9.16 2.09 1.10
C LEU A 6 8.27 2.13 2.35
N GLY A 7 7.63 0.99 2.70
CA GLY A 7 6.57 0.86 3.69
C GLY A 7 5.22 1.36 3.17
N TYR A 8 4.19 1.15 3.99
CA TYR A 8 2.80 1.53 3.70
C TYR A 8 2.59 3.04 3.51
N VAL A 9 3.57 3.86 3.92
CA VAL A 9 3.57 5.32 3.71
C VAL A 9 3.47 5.72 2.25
N ILE A 10 3.77 4.81 1.31
CA ILE A 10 3.56 5.07 -0.12
C ILE A 10 2.08 5.31 -0.44
N THR A 11 1.20 4.42 0.03
CA THR A 11 -0.26 4.52 -0.17
C THR A 11 -0.85 5.70 0.59
N GLN A 12 -0.40 5.91 1.83
CA GLN A 12 -0.84 7.06 2.62
C GLN A 12 -0.45 8.39 1.93
N SER A 13 0.73 8.44 1.31
CA SER A 13 1.24 9.66 0.69
C SER A 13 0.49 10.11 -0.56
N VAL A 14 -0.12 9.20 -1.33
CA VAL A 14 -0.90 9.61 -2.52
C VAL A 14 -2.19 10.33 -2.15
N PHE A 15 -2.73 10.05 -0.95
CA PHE A 15 -3.84 10.82 -0.37
C PHE A 15 -3.34 12.03 0.45
N GLY A 16 -2.07 12.38 0.29
CA GLY A 16 -1.45 13.56 0.86
C GLY A 16 -1.06 13.44 2.34
N LEU A 17 -1.10 12.26 2.96
CA LEU A 17 -0.50 12.09 4.29
C LEU A 17 1.03 12.18 4.18
N LYS A 18 1.67 12.89 5.11
CA LYS A 18 3.12 13.10 5.06
C LYS A 18 3.84 12.01 5.86
N PRO A 19 4.77 11.26 5.25
CA PRO A 19 5.61 10.30 5.97
C PRO A 19 6.45 10.97 7.05
N VAL A 20 6.62 10.27 8.17
CA VAL A 20 7.45 10.64 9.31
C VAL A 20 8.52 9.56 9.48
N TYR A 21 9.78 9.97 9.38
CA TYR A 21 10.94 9.13 9.58
C TYR A 21 11.54 9.46 10.95
N ALA A 22 11.03 8.82 12.01
CA ALA A 22 11.38 9.15 13.39
C ALA A 22 12.64 8.42 13.90
N ASP A 23 12.81 7.15 13.50
CA ASP A 23 13.91 6.28 13.93
C ASP A 23 14.37 5.44 12.71
N PRO A 24 15.68 5.37 12.41
CA PRO A 24 16.19 4.55 11.30
C PRO A 24 15.94 3.03 11.45
N ASN A 25 15.64 2.55 12.67
CA ASN A 25 15.34 1.16 12.95
C ASN A 25 13.83 0.86 13.03
N GLN A 26 12.98 1.83 12.68
CA GLN A 26 11.53 1.67 12.65
C GLN A 26 10.99 1.98 11.25
N PRO A 27 9.90 1.31 10.83
CA PRO A 27 9.23 1.68 9.60
C PRO A 27 8.71 3.13 9.70
N PRO A 28 8.72 3.89 8.60
CA PRO A 28 8.10 5.20 8.58
C PRO A 28 6.59 5.07 8.79
N TYR A 29 5.97 6.13 9.31
CA TYR A 29 4.53 6.18 9.56
C TYR A 29 3.96 7.54 9.16
N THR A 30 2.64 7.69 9.13
CA THR A 30 1.99 9.00 8.95
C THR A 30 1.20 9.39 10.19
N LYS A 31 0.99 10.70 10.38
CA LYS A 31 0.10 11.21 11.43
C LYS A 31 -1.29 11.46 10.84
N LYS A 32 -2.32 11.05 11.59
CA LYS A 32 -3.73 11.29 11.25
C LYS A 32 -4.30 12.57 11.84
N ASP A 33 -3.53 13.36 12.58
CA ASP A 33 -4.06 14.55 13.25
C ASP A 33 -3.55 15.83 12.54
N PRO A 34 -4.45 16.65 11.95
CA PRO A 34 -5.91 16.42 11.81
C PRO A 34 -6.23 15.36 10.73
N PRO A 35 -7.38 14.64 10.86
CA PRO A 35 -7.71 13.57 9.91
C PRO A 35 -8.10 14.15 8.57
N ARG A 36 -7.81 13.40 7.49
CA ARG A 36 -8.22 13.77 6.13
C ARG A 36 -9.74 13.71 5.97
N VAL A 37 -10.38 12.77 6.68
CA VAL A 37 -11.82 12.60 6.77
C VAL A 37 -12.24 12.78 8.23
N ALA A 38 -12.68 13.98 8.58
CA ALA A 38 -13.12 14.32 9.94
C ALA A 38 -14.62 14.12 10.15
N LYS A 39 -15.39 14.13 9.04
CA LYS A 39 -16.84 13.87 9.01
C LYS A 39 -17.22 13.16 7.71
N VAL A 40 -18.41 12.56 7.68
CA VAL A 40 -18.92 11.77 6.54
C VAL A 40 -18.84 12.53 5.21
N ASP A 41 -19.22 13.81 5.18
CA ASP A 41 -19.16 14.63 3.94
C ASP A 41 -17.76 14.76 3.32
N ASP A 42 -16.70 14.56 4.10
CA ASP A 42 -15.33 14.69 3.58
C ASP A 42 -14.94 13.50 2.69
N ILE A 43 -15.62 12.35 2.81
CA ILE A 43 -15.44 11.17 1.95
C ILE A 43 -15.62 11.56 0.48
N TYR A 44 -16.69 12.30 0.19
CA TYR A 44 -17.05 12.70 -1.18
C TYR A 44 -16.15 13.79 -1.76
N LYS A 45 -15.18 14.30 -1.00
CA LYS A 45 -14.19 15.29 -1.44
C LYS A 45 -12.84 14.66 -1.79
N LEU A 46 -12.67 13.36 -1.50
CA LEU A 46 -11.46 12.64 -1.87
C LEU A 46 -11.29 12.65 -3.40
N LYS A 47 -10.05 12.72 -3.83
CA LYS A 47 -9.67 12.72 -5.24
C LYS A 47 -8.96 11.44 -5.57
N MET A 48 -9.25 10.89 -6.75
CA MET A 48 -8.54 9.73 -7.27
C MET A 48 -7.05 10.08 -7.39
N PRO A 49 -6.14 9.33 -6.74
CA PRO A 49 -4.71 9.61 -6.84
C PRO A 49 -4.19 9.27 -8.23
N ASP A 50 -3.21 10.05 -8.72
CA ASP A 50 -2.43 9.74 -9.91
C ASP A 50 -1.13 8.99 -9.53
N PRO A 51 -0.97 7.71 -9.89
CA PRO A 51 0.23 6.93 -9.59
C PRO A 51 1.54 7.57 -10.11
N TYR A 52 1.46 8.41 -11.13
CA TYR A 52 2.63 8.96 -11.82
C TYR A 52 3.07 10.33 -11.30
N SER A 53 2.27 10.97 -10.45
CA SER A 53 2.58 12.31 -9.92
C SER A 53 2.37 12.47 -8.42
N ASP A 54 1.48 11.69 -7.79
CA ASP A 54 1.13 11.90 -6.39
C ASP A 54 2.04 11.14 -5.40
N GLY A 55 2.30 11.79 -4.26
CA GLY A 55 2.98 11.18 -3.11
C GLY A 55 4.34 10.58 -3.46
N LEU A 56 4.61 9.39 -2.90
CA LEU A 56 5.84 8.64 -3.10
C LEU A 56 5.76 7.64 -4.27
N MET A 57 4.60 7.49 -4.92
CA MET A 57 4.44 6.53 -6.01
C MET A 57 5.45 6.74 -7.14
N PRO A 58 5.73 7.96 -7.65
CA PRO A 58 6.73 8.15 -8.70
C PRO A 58 8.13 7.62 -8.33
N GLN A 59 8.51 7.74 -7.05
CA GLN A 59 9.77 7.22 -6.55
C GLN A 59 9.75 5.69 -6.47
N GLY A 60 8.66 5.10 -5.98
CA GLY A 60 8.47 3.66 -5.94
C GLY A 60 8.50 3.03 -7.33
N LEU A 61 7.80 3.62 -8.30
CA LEU A 61 7.80 3.17 -9.69
C LEU A 61 9.20 3.25 -10.31
N LYS A 62 9.97 4.31 -10.01
CA LYS A 62 11.37 4.43 -10.44
C LYS A 62 12.24 3.32 -9.84
N ARG A 63 12.04 2.95 -8.57
CA ARG A 63 12.76 1.84 -7.91
C ARG A 63 12.45 0.50 -8.55
N ILE A 64 11.17 0.21 -8.81
CA ILE A 64 10.77 -1.01 -9.53
C ILE A 64 11.49 -1.06 -10.89
N LYS A 65 11.36 -0.01 -11.71
CA LYS A 65 11.98 0.06 -13.04
C LYS A 65 13.50 -0.16 -12.99
N PHE A 66 14.17 0.41 -11.99
CA PHE A 66 15.60 0.22 -11.78
C PHE A 66 15.94 -1.23 -11.45
N LEU A 67 15.30 -1.80 -10.42
CA LEU A 67 15.58 -3.18 -9.97
C LEU A 67 15.34 -4.21 -11.08
N MET A 68 14.25 -4.07 -11.84
CA MET A 68 13.94 -4.99 -12.93
C MET A 68 14.99 -4.93 -14.04
N LYS A 69 15.43 -3.72 -14.42
CA LYS A 69 16.44 -3.53 -15.47
C LYS A 69 17.81 -4.05 -15.05
N GLU A 70 18.27 -3.70 -13.86
CA GLU A 70 19.60 -4.10 -13.37
C GLU A 70 19.74 -5.62 -13.19
N THR A 71 18.63 -6.31 -12.96
CA THR A 71 18.60 -7.77 -12.83
C THR A 71 18.27 -8.49 -14.14
N ASN A 72 18.14 -7.77 -15.25
CA ASN A 72 17.68 -8.31 -16.53
C ASN A 72 16.42 -9.18 -16.39
N TYR A 73 15.48 -8.76 -15.53
CA TYR A 73 14.22 -9.46 -15.27
C TYR A 73 14.38 -10.91 -14.76
N GLN A 74 15.54 -11.28 -14.19
CA GLN A 74 15.79 -12.63 -13.69
C GLN A 74 15.05 -12.97 -12.38
N PHE A 75 14.63 -11.95 -11.63
CA PHE A 75 13.96 -12.12 -10.34
C PHE A 75 12.62 -11.37 -10.32
N PRO A 76 11.56 -11.98 -9.78
CA PRO A 76 10.28 -11.31 -9.68
C PRO A 76 10.30 -10.23 -8.59
N CYS A 77 9.47 -9.20 -8.76
CA CYS A 77 9.31 -8.07 -7.86
C CYS A 77 8.09 -8.24 -6.94
N SER A 78 8.22 -7.94 -5.64
CA SER A 78 7.08 -7.96 -4.71
C SER A 78 6.11 -6.79 -4.86
N LEU A 79 6.43 -5.82 -5.72
CA LEU A 79 5.78 -4.51 -5.83
C LEU A 79 5.82 -3.68 -4.54
N LEU A 80 5.20 -2.50 -4.60
CA LEU A 80 5.04 -1.58 -3.48
C LEU A 80 3.88 -2.02 -2.58
N ASP A 81 3.95 -1.65 -1.31
CA ASP A 81 2.90 -1.94 -0.33
C ASP A 81 1.68 -1.03 -0.51
N VAL A 82 0.74 -1.49 -1.35
CA VAL A 82 -0.50 -0.78 -1.67
C VAL A 82 -1.62 -1.05 -0.61
N GLY A 83 -1.47 -2.06 0.25
CA GLY A 83 -2.48 -2.47 1.26
C GLY A 83 -3.89 -2.71 0.72
N GLY A 84 -4.88 -2.70 1.62
CA GLY A 84 -6.31 -2.83 1.31
C GLY A 84 -7.13 -1.56 1.53
N PRO A 85 -8.38 -1.50 1.01
CA PRO A 85 -9.22 -0.31 1.10
C PRO A 85 -9.62 0.03 2.54
N MET A 86 -9.78 -0.97 3.41
CA MET A 86 -10.07 -0.75 4.84
C MET A 86 -8.87 -0.14 5.58
N ASP A 87 -7.65 -0.53 5.21
CA ASP A 87 -6.43 -0.01 5.83
C ASP A 87 -6.30 1.50 5.56
N ILE A 88 -6.43 1.90 4.29
CA ILE A 88 -6.31 3.31 3.91
C ILE A 88 -7.52 4.12 4.37
N ALA A 89 -8.73 3.54 4.44
CA ALA A 89 -9.89 4.19 5.06
C ALA A 89 -9.61 4.53 6.53
N TYR A 90 -9.07 3.58 7.30
CA TYR A 90 -8.67 3.82 8.68
C TYR A 90 -7.60 4.91 8.78
N GLU A 91 -6.63 4.94 7.87
CA GLU A 91 -5.58 5.96 7.85
C GLU A 91 -6.06 7.37 7.50
N LEU A 92 -7.10 7.49 6.67
CA LEU A 92 -7.67 8.79 6.29
C LEU A 92 -8.62 9.34 7.35
N MET A 93 -9.32 8.46 8.07
CA MET A 93 -10.41 8.83 8.96
C MET A 93 -9.95 9.09 10.40
N GLY A 94 -10.71 9.95 11.10
CA GLY A 94 -10.64 9.99 12.55
C GLY A 94 -11.05 8.64 13.16
N THR A 95 -10.30 8.16 14.15
CA THR A 95 -10.48 6.79 14.72
C THR A 95 -11.91 6.50 15.17
N ASN A 96 -12.56 7.43 15.88
CA ASN A 96 -13.93 7.23 16.34
C ASN A 96 -14.91 7.16 15.17
N LEU A 97 -14.77 8.06 14.19
CA LEU A 97 -15.63 8.08 13.00
C LEU A 97 -15.50 6.77 12.22
N PHE A 98 -14.29 6.25 12.03
CA PHE A 98 -14.08 4.98 11.32
C PHE A 98 -14.85 3.82 11.97
N PHE A 99 -14.89 3.73 13.30
CA PHE A 99 -15.61 2.67 13.98
C PHE A 99 -17.13 2.87 14.00
N THR A 100 -17.62 4.12 14.07
CA THR A 100 -19.07 4.36 14.15
C THR A 100 -19.75 4.44 12.79
N ILE A 101 -19.05 4.85 11.72
CA ILE A 101 -19.64 5.05 10.40
C ILE A 101 -20.29 3.79 9.82
N MET A 102 -19.76 2.61 10.13
CA MET A 102 -20.32 1.32 9.67
C MET A 102 -21.73 1.07 10.23
N TYR A 103 -22.08 1.70 11.35
CA TYR A 103 -23.41 1.67 11.94
C TYR A 103 -24.24 2.89 11.55
N ASP A 104 -23.65 4.09 11.63
CA ASP A 104 -24.36 5.36 11.48
C ASP A 104 -24.63 5.74 10.01
N ALA A 105 -23.76 5.34 9.09
CA ALA A 105 -23.83 5.67 7.65
C ALA A 105 -23.16 4.59 6.78
N PRO A 106 -23.69 3.34 6.77
CA PRO A 106 -23.07 2.21 6.07
C PRO A 106 -22.92 2.46 4.56
N GLU A 107 -23.83 3.18 3.92
CA GLU A 107 -23.77 3.50 2.48
C GLU A 107 -22.59 4.43 2.16
N ALA A 108 -22.25 5.35 3.08
CA ALA A 108 -21.09 6.22 2.91
C ALA A 108 -19.78 5.43 3.06
N MET A 109 -19.75 4.44 3.97
CA MET A 109 -18.60 3.55 4.12
C MET A 109 -18.43 2.64 2.90
N GLU A 110 -19.52 2.08 2.36
CA GLU A 110 -19.49 1.28 1.14
C GLU A 110 -18.97 2.10 -0.05
N TYR A 111 -19.45 3.34 -0.21
CA TYR A 111 -18.94 4.26 -1.24
C TYR A 111 -17.43 4.49 -1.07
N LEU A 112 -16.97 4.79 0.14
CA LEU A 112 -15.56 5.04 0.43
C LEU A 112 -14.70 3.82 0.09
N VAL A 113 -15.10 2.62 0.52
CA VAL A 113 -14.34 1.39 0.29
C VAL A 113 -14.23 1.06 -1.20
N ASN A 114 -15.30 1.24 -1.97
CA ASN A 114 -15.26 1.03 -3.42
C ASN A 114 -14.37 2.06 -4.11
N PHE A 115 -14.48 3.34 -3.76
CA PHE A 115 -13.60 4.40 -4.28
C PHE A 115 -12.13 4.10 -3.99
N LEU A 116 -11.82 3.66 -2.77
CA LEU A 116 -10.46 3.31 -2.39
C LEU A 116 -10.01 2.03 -3.10
N ALA A 117 -10.86 1.02 -3.27
CA ALA A 117 -10.51 -0.18 -4.03
C ALA A 117 -10.10 0.17 -5.47
N ASP A 118 -10.86 1.03 -6.15
CA ASP A 118 -10.52 1.53 -7.49
C ASP A 118 -9.17 2.26 -7.51
N ALA A 119 -8.92 3.11 -6.50
CA ALA A 119 -7.63 3.78 -6.35
C ALA A 119 -6.48 2.79 -6.19
N LEU A 120 -6.63 1.78 -5.32
CA LEU A 120 -5.60 0.78 -5.07
C LEU A 120 -5.35 -0.12 -6.28
N VAL A 121 -6.37 -0.42 -7.10
CA VAL A 121 -6.20 -1.09 -8.39
C VAL A 121 -5.33 -0.25 -9.32
N ALA A 122 -5.62 1.05 -9.46
CA ALA A 122 -4.82 1.95 -10.30
C ALA A 122 -3.35 2.04 -9.84
N LEU A 123 -3.10 2.12 -8.53
CA LEU A 123 -1.74 2.11 -7.98
C LEU A 123 -1.01 0.79 -8.28
N ARG A 124 -1.72 -0.34 -8.16
CA ARG A 124 -1.16 -1.67 -8.42
C ARG A 124 -0.87 -1.90 -9.90
N ASP A 125 -1.74 -1.46 -10.78
CA ASP A 125 -1.54 -1.53 -12.24
C ASP A 125 -0.30 -0.75 -12.66
N ALA A 126 -0.10 0.45 -12.12
CA ALA A 126 1.12 1.23 -12.36
C ALA A 126 2.39 0.49 -11.87
N CYS A 127 2.31 -0.23 -10.75
CA CYS A 127 3.40 -1.07 -10.27
C CYS A 127 3.71 -2.24 -11.22
N ILE A 128 2.67 -2.91 -11.72
CA ILE A 128 2.78 -4.01 -12.70
C ILE A 128 3.41 -3.51 -14.01
N GLU A 129 2.95 -2.36 -14.51
CA GLU A 129 3.52 -1.70 -15.69
C GLU A 129 5.01 -1.37 -15.47
N ALA A 130 5.34 -0.80 -14.31
CA ALA A 130 6.72 -0.49 -13.95
C ALA A 130 7.61 -1.75 -13.84
N ALA A 131 7.03 -2.89 -13.44
CA ALA A 131 7.72 -4.17 -13.38
C ALA A 131 7.93 -4.81 -14.77
N GLY A 132 7.30 -4.26 -15.81
CA GLY A 132 7.37 -4.77 -17.18
C GLY A 132 6.33 -5.84 -17.51
N GLY A 133 5.35 -6.08 -16.64
CA GLY A 133 4.29 -7.08 -16.84
C GLY A 133 4.00 -7.91 -15.59
N ILE A 134 2.83 -8.54 -15.56
CA ILE A 134 2.34 -9.33 -14.42
C ILE A 134 3.16 -10.62 -14.22
N GLU A 135 3.81 -11.12 -15.26
CA GLU A 135 4.72 -12.26 -15.21
C GLU A 135 5.99 -11.98 -14.40
N ASN A 136 6.33 -10.70 -14.19
CA ASN A 136 7.52 -10.28 -13.47
C ASN A 136 7.25 -9.95 -11.99
N ILE A 137 6.02 -10.18 -11.51
CA ILE A 137 5.64 -9.88 -10.13
C ILE A 137 5.45 -11.16 -9.33
N THR A 138 5.58 -11.06 -8.00
CA THR A 138 5.22 -12.13 -7.09
C THR A 138 4.57 -11.57 -5.83
N SER A 139 3.59 -12.31 -5.29
CA SER A 139 3.02 -12.05 -3.95
C SER A 139 3.76 -12.81 -2.85
N THR A 140 4.68 -13.72 -3.20
CA THR A 140 5.46 -14.50 -2.25
C THR A 140 6.79 -13.80 -1.95
N GLY A 141 6.83 -13.16 -0.77
CA GLY A 141 8.08 -12.68 -0.17
C GLY A 141 8.93 -13.81 0.45
N TRP A 142 8.36 -15.01 0.54
CA TRP A 142 8.94 -16.18 1.19
C TRP A 142 9.19 -17.26 0.14
N ASP A 143 10.39 -17.86 0.16
CA ASP A 143 10.60 -19.15 -0.49
C ASP A 143 9.58 -20.12 0.16
N GLU A 144 8.60 -20.62 -0.60
CA GLU A 144 7.57 -21.55 -0.10
C GLU A 144 8.17 -22.87 0.39
N LYS A 145 9.49 -23.06 0.28
CA LYS A 145 10.21 -24.08 1.03
C LYS A 145 10.05 -23.83 2.54
N TRP A 146 8.96 -24.39 3.07
CA TRP A 146 8.90 -24.87 4.43
C TRP A 146 10.13 -25.76 4.67
N PHE A 147 11.11 -25.24 5.42
CA PHE A 147 12.18 -26.02 6.01
C PHE A 147 11.74 -26.40 7.43
N PRO A 148 10.95 -27.46 7.63
CA PRO A 148 10.91 -28.03 8.96
C PRO A 148 12.35 -28.37 9.28
N LYS A 149 12.81 -28.02 10.48
CA LYS A 149 13.92 -28.79 11.03
C LYS A 149 13.49 -30.24 10.86
N LYS A 150 14.26 -31.05 10.12
CA LYS A 150 14.12 -32.50 10.22
C LYS A 150 14.19 -32.76 11.71
N GLY A 151 13.06 -33.12 12.32
CA GLY A 151 13.05 -33.53 13.71
C GLY A 151 14.13 -34.59 13.82
N ASN A 152 15.04 -34.46 14.77
CA ASN A 152 15.97 -35.53 15.06
C ASN A 152 15.13 -36.80 15.24
N PRO A 153 15.37 -37.88 14.49
CA PRO A 153 14.73 -39.15 14.76
C PRO A 153 15.40 -39.74 15.99
N GLN A 154 15.08 -39.22 17.16
CA GLN A 154 15.40 -39.74 18.49
C GLN A 154 14.82 -38.78 19.55
N GLU A 155 13.58 -39.07 19.96
CA GLU A 155 13.08 -39.08 21.36
C GLU A 155 11.66 -39.66 21.39
#